data_AF-A0A2W5P4Q0-F1
#
_entry.id   AF-A0A2W5P4Q0-F1
#
_cell.length_a   1.000
_cell.length_b   1.000
_cell.length_c   1.000
_cell.angle_alpha   90.00
_cell.angle_beta   90.00
_cell.angle_gamma   90.00
#
_symmetry.space_group_name_H-M   'P 1'
#
loop_
_entity.id
_entity.type
_entity.pdbx_description
1 polymer ?
#
loop_
_entity_poly.entity_id
_entity_poly.type
_entity_poly.pdbx_seq_one_letter_code
_entity_poly.pdbx_strand_id
1 'polypeptide(L)'
;MPPALIAAIVTLVAFAAGLTLPDVDLHLWLGHRSAVTHSVLPACALLARRRWHPAACGMGAGTGLHLAADTFPNRMIGFATVKLPFVGALPTAASYAWLAINALAALMLAAWLARRLHAPGIAALLVLAAIVGGVGYLWRTDGGWPVLAIAAAGAWLAWRRRCRSGLP
;
A
#
# COMPACT_ATOMS: atom_id res chain seq x y z
N MET A 1 0.61 3.92 -25.56
CA MET A 1 0.82 3.17 -24.29
C MET A 1 2.20 2.56 -24.35
N PRO A 2 2.98 2.54 -23.26
CA PRO A 2 4.28 1.87 -23.27
C PRO A 2 4.10 0.37 -23.56
N PRO A 3 5.11 -0.30 -24.17
CA PRO A 3 5.13 -1.76 -24.30
C PRO A 3 4.83 -2.45 -22.96
N ALA A 4 4.14 -3.59 -22.99
CA ALA A 4 3.65 -4.28 -21.79
C ALA A 4 4.76 -4.57 -20.76
N LEU A 5 5.94 -4.98 -21.23
CA LEU A 5 7.12 -5.20 -20.38
C LEU A 5 7.58 -3.91 -19.70
N ILE A 6 7.64 -2.79 -20.43
CA ILE A 6 8.01 -1.49 -19.88
C ILE A 6 6.99 -1.04 -18.84
N ALA A 7 5.69 -1.22 -19.11
CA ALA A 7 4.64 -0.91 -18.15
C ALA A 7 4.81 -1.72 -16.85
N ALA A 8 5.10 -3.02 -16.96
CA ALA A 8 5.32 -3.88 -15.80
C ALA A 8 6.56 -3.45 -15.00
N ILE A 9 7.68 -3.17 -15.67
CA ILE A 9 8.91 -2.68 -15.03
C ILE A 9 8.66 -1.36 -14.30
N VAL A 10 8.01 -0.40 -14.95
CA VAL A 10 7.66 0.89 -14.34
C VAL A 10 6.75 0.69 -13.12
N THR A 11 5.81 -0.25 -13.19
CA THR A 11 4.94 -0.59 -12.06
C THR A 11 5.75 -1.15 -10.89
N LEU A 12 6.69 -2.06 -11.13
CA LEU A 12 7.54 -2.65 -10.08
C LEU A 12 8.47 -1.62 -9.44
N VAL A 13 9.11 -0.77 -10.25
CA VAL A 13 9.99 0.29 -9.74
C VAL A 13 9.18 1.30 -8.92
N ALA A 14 8.01 1.71 -9.41
CA ALA A 14 7.13 2.62 -8.67
C ALA A 14 6.54 1.98 -7.40
N PHE A 15 6.34 0.65 -7.38
CA PHE A 15 5.97 -0.08 -6.17
C PHE A 15 7.05 0.02 -5.09
N ALA A 16 8.30 -0.24 -5.44
CA ALA A 16 9.42 -0.08 -4.51
C ALA A 16 9.53 1.36 -4.00
N ALA A 17 9.38 2.35 -4.89
CA ALA A 17 9.34 3.76 -4.49
C ALA A 17 8.15 4.07 -3.58
N GLY A 18 6.96 3.54 -3.87
CA GLY A 18 5.75 3.74 -3.07
C GLY A 18 5.85 3.16 -1.65
N LEU A 19 6.67 2.12 -1.44
CA LEU A 19 6.95 1.56 -0.12
C LEU A 19 7.77 2.49 0.77
N THR A 20 8.59 3.35 0.20
CA THR A 20 9.53 4.21 0.95
C THR A 20 9.17 5.69 0.87
N LEU A 21 8.36 6.09 -0.12
CA LEU A 21 7.95 7.48 -0.32
C LEU A 21 7.25 8.10 0.90
N PRO A 22 6.35 7.40 1.63
CA PRO A 22 5.68 7.98 2.79
C PRO A 22 6.68 8.57 3.80
N ASP A 23 7.74 7.83 4.12
CA ASP A 23 8.77 8.21 5.10
C ASP A 23 9.74 9.30 4.65
N VAL A 24 9.71 9.71 3.38
CA VAL A 24 10.53 10.85 2.92
C VAL A 24 10.16 12.12 3.70
N ASP A 25 8.94 12.20 4.23
CA ASP A 25 8.48 13.29 5.09
C ASP A 25 9.32 13.48 6.37
N LEU A 26 10.00 12.44 6.86
CA LEU A 26 10.91 12.49 7.99
C LEU A 26 12.10 13.41 7.74
N HIS A 27 12.54 13.47 6.48
CA HIS A 27 13.67 14.27 6.03
C HIS A 27 13.23 15.64 5.49
N LEU A 28 11.93 15.91 5.48
CA LEU A 28 11.35 17.17 5.06
C LEU A 28 10.80 17.92 6.27
N TRP A 29 10.49 19.20 6.08
CA TRP A 29 9.82 20.03 7.09
C TRP A 29 8.39 19.57 7.42
N LEU A 30 7.87 18.58 6.70
CA LEU A 30 6.54 18.00 6.88
C LEU A 30 6.44 17.16 8.16
N GLY A 31 7.56 16.65 8.66
CA GLY A 31 7.62 15.73 9.79
C GLY A 31 7.10 14.33 9.46
N HIS A 32 7.45 13.36 10.30
CA HIS A 32 7.07 11.95 10.10
C HIS A 32 5.56 11.77 9.95
N ARG A 33 5.05 10.91 9.08
CA ARG A 33 3.60 10.65 8.93
C ARG A 33 2.79 11.88 8.54
N SER A 34 3.32 12.68 7.62
CA SER A 34 2.60 13.75 6.95
C SER A 34 1.40 13.18 6.19
N ALA A 35 0.24 13.79 6.36
CA ALA A 35 -0.99 13.42 5.66
C ALA A 35 -0.86 13.52 4.14
N VAL A 36 0.13 14.26 3.63
CA VAL A 36 0.38 14.35 2.18
C VAL A 36 1.06 13.10 1.66
N THR A 37 2.18 12.70 2.26
CA THR A 37 2.96 11.52 1.84
C THR A 37 2.31 10.22 2.29
N HIS A 38 1.62 10.23 3.44
CA HIS A 38 0.82 9.13 3.96
C HIS A 38 -0.64 9.22 3.49
N SER A 39 -0.82 9.37 2.18
CA SER A 39 -2.14 9.32 1.54
C SER A 39 -2.07 8.68 0.16
N VAL A 40 -3.23 8.49 -0.46
CA VAL A 40 -3.31 8.07 -1.88
C VAL A 40 -2.89 9.19 -2.85
N LEU A 41 -2.71 10.43 -2.36
CA LEU A 41 -2.45 11.60 -3.21
C LEU A 41 -1.24 11.45 -4.15
N PRO A 42 -0.07 10.92 -3.74
CA PRO A 42 1.06 10.75 -4.65
C PRO A 42 0.73 9.86 -5.86
N ALA A 43 -0.01 8.77 -5.62
CA ALA A 43 -0.47 7.89 -6.70
C ALA A 43 -1.52 8.59 -7.59
N CYS A 44 -2.44 9.34 -7.00
CA CYS A 44 -3.43 10.13 -7.74
C CYS A 44 -2.79 11.23 -8.61
N ALA A 45 -1.73 11.88 -8.14
CA ALA A 45 -1.02 12.90 -8.90
C ALA A 45 -0.45 12.33 -10.22
N LEU A 46 0.01 11.07 -10.21
CA LEU A 46 0.50 10.38 -11.41
C LEU A 46 -0.62 10.05 -12.41
N LEU A 47 -1.90 10.09 -12.02
CA LEU A 47 -3.02 9.90 -12.94
C LEU A 47 -3.23 11.08 -13.89
N ALA A 48 -2.62 12.25 -13.62
CA ALA A 48 -2.75 13.45 -14.45
C ALA A 48 -2.34 13.22 -15.91
N ARG A 49 -1.54 12.19 -16.20
CA ARG A 49 -1.05 11.89 -17.54
C ARG A 49 -1.08 10.38 -17.79
N ARG A 50 -1.80 9.94 -18.83
CA ARG A 50 -2.00 8.51 -19.17
C ARG A 50 -0.72 7.68 -19.23
N ARG A 51 0.39 8.26 -19.68
CA ARG A 51 1.70 7.57 -19.76
C ARG A 51 2.26 7.14 -18.40
N TRP A 52 1.80 7.76 -17.31
CA TRP A 52 2.25 7.48 -15.95
C TRP A 52 1.32 6.53 -15.19
N HIS A 53 0.23 6.06 -15.79
CA HIS A 53 -0.67 5.10 -15.14
C HIS A 53 0.04 3.85 -14.60
N PRO A 54 1.05 3.25 -15.27
CA PRO A 54 1.81 2.16 -14.68
C PRO A 54 2.55 2.57 -13.40
N ALA A 55 3.11 3.78 -13.36
CA ALA A 55 3.74 4.31 -12.15
C ALA A 55 2.71 4.58 -11.05
N ALA A 56 1.54 5.12 -11.38
CA ALA A 56 0.43 5.29 -10.45
C ALA A 56 -0.03 3.96 -9.85
N CYS A 57 -0.06 2.90 -10.66
CA CYS A 57 -0.40 1.54 -10.24
C CYS A 57 0.61 1.02 -9.20
N GLY A 58 1.90 1.15 -9.49
CA GLY A 58 2.97 0.73 -8.60
C GLY A 58 2.98 1.54 -7.31
N MET A 59 2.99 2.86 -7.42
CA MET A 59 2.98 3.78 -6.29
C MET A 59 1.78 3.53 -5.38
N GLY A 60 0.58 3.38 -5.94
CA GLY A 60 -0.62 3.06 -5.15
C GLY A 60 -0.50 1.72 -4.40
N ALA A 61 0.07 0.70 -5.03
CA ALA A 61 0.27 -0.60 -4.38
C ALA A 61 1.30 -0.50 -3.24
N GLY A 62 2.44 0.14 -3.47
CA GLY A 62 3.51 0.29 -2.48
C GLY A 62 3.09 1.16 -1.30
N THR A 63 2.52 2.34 -1.59
CA THR A 63 2.00 3.26 -0.58
C THR A 63 0.86 2.61 0.20
N GLY A 64 -0.09 1.95 -0.48
CA GLY A 64 -1.18 1.25 0.19
C GLY A 64 -0.69 0.18 1.18
N LEU A 65 0.33 -0.59 0.80
CA LEU A 65 0.96 -1.58 1.68
C LEU A 65 1.70 -0.94 2.85
N HIS A 66 2.47 0.12 2.60
CA HIS A 66 3.16 0.87 3.65
C HIS A 66 2.17 1.40 4.69
N LEU A 67 1.14 2.12 4.26
CA LEU A 67 0.12 2.69 5.15
C LEU A 67 -0.64 1.61 5.92
N ALA A 68 -0.93 0.48 5.26
CA ALA A 68 -1.56 -0.65 5.92
C ALA A 68 -0.68 -1.16 7.08
N ALA A 69 0.63 -1.31 6.88
CA ALA A 69 1.53 -1.71 7.96
C ALA A 69 1.61 -0.65 9.07
N ASP A 70 1.54 0.62 8.69
CA ASP A 70 1.53 1.77 9.60
C ASP A 70 0.25 1.91 10.45
N THR A 71 -0.77 1.09 10.18
CA THR A 71 -1.94 0.94 11.07
C THR A 71 -1.71 -0.05 12.22
N PHE A 72 -0.59 -0.77 12.25
CA PHE A 72 -0.25 -1.74 13.30
C PHE A 72 0.97 -1.36 14.18
N PRO A 73 1.27 -0.09 14.50
CA PRO A 73 2.31 0.21 15.48
C PRO A 73 1.84 -0.17 16.88
N ASN A 74 2.81 -0.44 17.76
CA ASN A 74 2.55 -0.73 19.17
C ASN A 74 1.65 0.34 19.83
N ARG A 75 1.83 1.64 19.53
CA ARG A 75 0.95 2.76 19.93
C ARG A 75 1.04 3.96 18.97
N MET A 76 -0.09 4.60 18.67
CA MET A 76 -0.20 5.81 17.84
C MET A 76 -0.30 7.08 18.73
N ILE A 77 0.85 7.58 19.18
CA ILE A 77 0.98 8.72 20.10
C ILE A 77 2.11 9.68 19.67
N GLY A 78 1.91 10.98 19.88
CA GLY A 78 2.91 12.02 19.65
C GLY A 78 3.54 11.95 18.26
N PHE A 79 4.83 11.58 18.18
CA PHE A 79 5.55 11.45 16.91
C PHE A 79 4.90 10.45 15.94
N ALA A 80 4.17 9.45 16.41
CA ALA A 80 3.52 8.46 15.56
C ALA A 80 2.22 8.95 14.91
N THR A 81 1.57 10.01 15.39
CA THR A 81 0.29 10.47 14.83
C THR A 81 0.47 11.14 13.47
N VAL A 82 -0.55 11.05 12.62
CA VAL A 82 -0.57 11.71 11.30
C VAL A 82 -0.57 13.23 11.48
N LYS A 83 0.25 13.96 10.71
CA LYS A 83 0.29 15.43 10.74
C LYS A 83 -0.31 16.03 9.48
N LEU A 84 -1.28 16.92 9.65
CA LEU A 84 -1.76 17.79 8.60
C LEU A 84 -0.80 18.98 8.44
N PRO A 85 -0.26 19.24 7.23
CA PRO A 85 0.53 20.44 7.00
C PRO A 85 -0.22 21.68 7.43
N PHE A 86 0.46 22.59 8.14
CA PHE A 86 -0.08 23.86 8.65
C PHE A 86 -1.17 23.77 9.74
N VAL A 87 -1.67 22.57 10.07
CA VAL A 87 -2.75 22.39 11.07
C VAL A 87 -2.25 21.65 12.31
N GLY A 88 -1.35 20.69 12.15
CA GLY A 88 -0.77 19.92 13.26
C GLY A 88 -1.22 18.45 13.30
N ALA A 89 -1.04 17.82 14.46
CA ALA A 89 -1.27 16.38 14.64
C ALA A 89 -2.76 16.03 14.75
N LEU A 90 -3.17 14.96 14.05
CA LEU A 90 -4.49 14.36 14.21
C LEU A 90 -4.57 13.58 15.53
N PRO A 91 -5.77 13.52 16.16
CA PRO A 91 -6.02 12.59 17.26
C PRO A 91 -5.69 11.14 16.88
N THR A 92 -5.40 10.29 17.86
CA THR A 92 -5.05 8.87 17.68
C THR A 92 -6.04 8.12 16.78
N ALA A 93 -7.34 8.19 17.09
CA ALA A 93 -8.38 7.52 16.31
C ALA A 93 -8.46 8.03 14.86
N ALA A 94 -8.32 9.34 14.67
CA ALA A 94 -8.31 9.97 13.35
C ALA A 94 -7.05 9.59 12.55
N SER A 95 -5.90 9.41 13.21
CA SER A 95 -4.66 8.93 12.57
C SER A 95 -4.82 7.51 12.04
N TYR A 96 -5.38 6.58 12.84
CA TYR A 96 -5.68 5.22 12.38
C TYR A 96 -6.67 5.23 11.21
N ALA A 97 -7.76 5.99 11.33
CA ALA A 97 -8.76 6.11 10.26
C ALA A 97 -8.14 6.68 8.97
N TRP A 98 -7.30 7.70 9.08
CA TRP A 98 -6.62 8.32 7.94
C TRP A 98 -5.76 7.29 7.18
N LEU A 99 -4.91 6.56 7.91
CA LEU A 99 -4.03 5.56 7.32
C LEU A 99 -4.83 4.40 6.72
N ALA A 100 -5.85 3.89 7.42
CA ALA A 100 -6.67 2.78 6.93
C ALA A 100 -7.46 3.14 5.65
N ILE A 101 -8.10 4.32 5.63
CA ILE A 101 -8.86 4.79 4.47
C ILE A 101 -7.94 5.02 3.28
N ASN A 102 -6.78 5.64 3.49
CA ASN A 102 -5.83 5.89 2.41
C ASN A 102 -5.14 4.61 1.92
N ALA A 103 -4.84 3.66 2.81
CA ALA A 103 -4.34 2.35 2.43
C ALA A 103 -5.33 1.63 1.52
N LEU A 104 -6.61 1.58 1.92
CA LEU A 104 -7.67 0.97 1.13
C LEU A 104 -7.84 1.67 -0.24
N ALA A 105 -7.91 3.00 -0.25
CA ALA A 105 -8.04 3.78 -1.48
C ALA A 105 -6.87 3.53 -2.45
N ALA A 106 -5.62 3.50 -1.95
CA ALA A 106 -4.43 3.27 -2.75
C ALA A 106 -4.36 1.84 -3.31
N LEU A 107 -4.68 0.83 -2.49
CA LEU A 107 -4.75 -0.56 -2.93
C LEU A 107 -5.88 -0.79 -3.94
N MET A 108 -7.05 -0.17 -3.74
CA MET A 108 -8.17 -0.24 -4.69
C MET A 108 -7.82 0.41 -6.03
N LEU A 109 -7.17 1.58 -6.00
CA LEU A 109 -6.67 2.25 -7.19
C LEU A 109 -5.67 1.37 -7.95
N ALA A 110 -4.71 0.78 -7.23
CA ALA A 110 -3.72 -0.12 -7.83
C ALA A 110 -4.36 -1.37 -8.44
N ALA A 111 -5.29 -2.03 -7.75
CA ALA A 111 -6.01 -3.19 -8.26
C ALA A 111 -6.86 -2.85 -9.49
N TRP A 112 -7.48 -1.66 -9.51
CA TRP A 112 -8.22 -1.17 -10.68
C TRP A 112 -7.30 -0.90 -11.87
N LEU A 113 -6.15 -0.25 -11.67
CA LEU A 113 -5.17 0.01 -12.73
C LEU A 113 -4.54 -1.29 -13.23
N ALA A 114 -4.15 -2.20 -12.34
CA ALA A 114 -3.49 -3.45 -12.71
C ALA A 114 -4.35 -4.28 -13.68
N ARG A 115 -5.66 -4.39 -13.42
CA ARG A 115 -6.62 -5.07 -14.32
C ARG A 115 -6.77 -4.42 -15.69
N ARG A 116 -6.47 -3.12 -15.82
CA ARG A 116 -6.60 -2.36 -17.07
C ARG A 116 -5.30 -2.27 -17.85
N LEU A 117 -4.16 -2.33 -17.17
CA LEU A 117 -2.84 -2.09 -17.74
C LEU A 117 -2.09 -3.37 -18.07
N HIS A 118 -2.34 -4.46 -17.33
CA HIS A 118 -1.53 -5.67 -17.36
C HIS A 118 -2.35 -6.89 -17.75
N ALA A 119 -1.74 -7.81 -18.50
CA ALA A 119 -2.32 -9.12 -18.74
C ALA A 119 -2.54 -9.87 -17.40
N PRO A 120 -3.53 -10.79 -17.31
CA PRO A 120 -3.86 -11.46 -16.05
C PRO A 120 -2.68 -12.13 -15.36
N GLY A 121 -1.79 -12.79 -16.12
CA GLY A 121 -0.57 -13.41 -15.58
C GLY A 121 0.40 -12.40 -14.97
N ILE A 122 0.60 -11.24 -15.61
CA ILE A 122 1.45 -10.17 -15.08
C ILE A 122 0.80 -9.55 -13.84
N ALA A 123 -0.51 -9.31 -13.86
CA ALA A 123 -1.24 -8.81 -12.68
C ALA A 123 -1.12 -9.76 -11.48
N ALA A 124 -1.20 -11.09 -11.71
CA ALA A 124 -1.00 -12.08 -10.66
C ALA A 124 0.44 -12.05 -10.09
N LEU A 125 1.45 -11.90 -10.94
CA LEU A 125 2.84 -11.75 -10.50
C LEU A 125 3.06 -10.47 -9.69
N LEU A 126 2.42 -9.36 -10.07
CA LEU A 126 2.47 -8.10 -9.32
C LEU A 126 1.81 -8.24 -7.95
N VAL A 127 0.68 -8.96 -7.87
CA VAL A 127 0.03 -9.28 -6.58
C VAL A 127 0.95 -10.14 -5.73
N LEU A 128 1.57 -11.17 -6.31
CA LEU A 128 2.55 -12.01 -5.61
C LEU A 128 3.72 -11.17 -5.08
N ALA A 129 4.27 -10.27 -5.90
CA ALA A 129 5.34 -9.37 -5.49
C ALA A 129 4.90 -8.45 -4.33
N ALA A 130 3.68 -7.93 -4.37
CA ALA A 130 3.12 -7.13 -3.28
C ALA A 130 2.94 -7.95 -1.99
N ILE A 131 2.48 -9.20 -2.08
CA ILE A 131 2.35 -10.11 -0.94
C ILE A 131 3.72 -10.41 -0.34
N VAL A 132 4.70 -10.80 -1.17
CA VAL A 132 6.07 -11.11 -0.73
C VAL A 132 6.72 -9.87 -0.10
N GLY A 133 6.57 -8.70 -0.73
CA GLY A 133 7.05 -7.43 -0.19
C GLY A 133 6.40 -7.09 1.15
N GLY A 134 5.09 -7.27 1.27
CA GLY A 134 4.33 -7.02 2.50
C GLY A 134 4.70 -7.97 3.63
N VAL A 135 4.85 -9.25 3.33
CA VAL A 135 5.33 -10.25 4.30
C VAL A 135 6.75 -9.91 4.75
N GLY A 136 7.65 -9.62 3.81
CA GLY A 136 9.03 -9.25 4.11
C GLY A 136 9.14 -7.93 4.91
N TYR A 137 8.22 -7.00 4.71
CA TYR A 137 8.11 -5.78 5.51
C TYR A 137 7.67 -6.11 6.94
N LEU A 138 6.49 -6.73 7.09
CA LEU A 138 5.92 -7.08 8.40
C LEU A 138 6.83 -8.00 9.22
N TRP A 139 7.60 -8.87 8.57
CA TRP A 139 8.57 -9.73 9.24
C TRP A 139 9.65 -8.95 9.99
N ARG A 140 10.01 -7.76 9.49
CA ARG A 140 11.02 -6.89 10.10
C ARG A 140 10.42 -5.81 11.02
N THR A 141 9.10 -5.67 11.06
CA THR A 141 8.41 -4.65 11.85
C THR A 141 7.97 -5.20 13.20
N ASP A 142 8.26 -4.45 14.27
CA ASP A 142 7.73 -4.75 15.61
C ASP A 142 6.19 -4.77 15.59
N GLY A 143 5.60 -5.88 16.04
CA GLY A 143 4.14 -6.08 15.98
C GLY A 143 3.62 -6.67 14.67
N GLY A 144 4.47 -6.92 13.68
CA GLY A 144 4.05 -7.53 12.41
C GLY A 144 3.67 -9.01 12.49
N TRP A 145 4.25 -9.76 13.43
CA TRP A 145 3.98 -11.20 13.62
C TRP A 145 2.51 -11.54 13.92
N PRO A 146 1.83 -10.87 14.87
CA PRO A 146 0.38 -11.03 15.04
C PRO A 146 -0.42 -10.82 13.76
N VAL A 147 -0.07 -9.80 12.96
CA VAL A 147 -0.76 -9.49 11.69
C VAL A 147 -0.54 -10.63 10.67
N LEU A 148 0.69 -11.11 10.54
CA LEU A 148 1.02 -12.26 9.69
C LEU A 148 0.25 -13.52 10.11
N ALA A 149 0.14 -13.78 11.42
CA ALA A 149 -0.62 -14.91 11.94
C ALA A 149 -2.11 -14.80 11.61
N ILE A 150 -2.72 -13.62 11.79
CA ILE A 150 -4.12 -13.37 11.44
C ILE A 150 -4.34 -13.54 9.93
N ALA A 151 -3.46 -12.97 9.10
CA ALA A 151 -3.54 -13.08 7.65
C ALA A 151 -3.42 -14.54 7.19
N ALA A 152 -2.48 -15.30 7.75
CA ALA A 152 -2.29 -16.73 7.45
C ALA A 152 -3.52 -17.55 7.87
N ALA A 153 -4.07 -17.32 9.06
CA ALA A 153 -5.27 -17.99 9.53
C ALA A 153 -6.49 -17.68 8.64
N GLY A 154 -6.66 -16.42 8.24
CA GLY A 154 -7.72 -15.99 7.33
C GLY A 154 -7.60 -16.64 5.95
N ALA A 155 -6.39 -16.65 5.37
CA ALA A 155 -6.11 -17.29 4.09
C ALA A 155 -6.39 -18.81 4.15
N TRP A 156 -5.97 -19.47 5.22
CA TRP A 156 -6.24 -20.88 5.45
C TRP A 156 -7.74 -21.18 5.59
N LEU A 157 -8.48 -20.37 6.35
CA LEU A 157 -9.95 -20.51 6.46
C LEU A 157 -10.64 -20.31 5.10
N ALA A 158 -10.21 -19.34 4.31
CA ALA A 158 -10.74 -19.10 2.97
C ALA A 158 -10.49 -20.30 2.04
N TRP A 159 -9.28 -20.87 2.06
CA TRP A 159 -8.95 -22.09 1.33
C TRP A 159 -9.85 -23.25 1.79
N ARG A 160 -9.94 -23.49 3.11
CA ARG A 160 -10.77 -24.58 3.67
C ARG A 160 -12.23 -24.47 3.24
N ARG A 161 -12.79 -23.26 3.17
CA ARG A 161 -14.15 -23.02 2.68
C ARG A 161 -14.27 -23.41 1.20
N ARG A 162 -13.34 -22.96 0.34
CA ARG A 162 -13.34 -23.30 -1.10
C ARG A 162 -13.32 -24.81 -1.35
N CYS A 163 -12.44 -25.54 -0.66
CA CYS A 163 -12.34 -27.00 -0.80
C CYS A 163 -13.61 -27.74 -0.33
N ARG A 164 -14.35 -27.19 0.65
CA ARG A 164 -15.61 -27.77 1.13
C ARG A 164 -16.80 -27.46 0.22
N SER A 165 -16.79 -26.33 -0.48
CA SER A 165 -17.90 -25.91 -1.33
C SER A 165 -17.96 -26.59 -2.69
N GLY A 166 -16.96 -27.37 -3.10
CA GLY A 166 -16.99 -28.17 -4.35
C GLY A 166 -17.18 -27.38 -5.65
N LEU A 167 -17.17 -26.05 -5.61
CA LEU A 167 -17.30 -25.19 -6.78
C LEU A 167 -15.92 -25.02 -7.44
N PRO A 168 -15.83 -25.16 -8.78
CA PRO A 168 -14.59 -24.90 -9.52
C PRO A 168 -14.10 -23.46 -9.33
#